data_AF-A0A819KAH8-F1
#
_entry.id   AF-A0A819KAH8-F1
#
_cell.length_a   1.000
_cell.length_b   1.000
_cell.length_c   1.000
_cell.angle_alpha   90.00
_cell.angle_beta   90.00
_cell.angle_gamma   90.00
#
_symmetry.space_group_name_H-M   'P 1'
#
loop_
_entity.id
_entity.type
_entity.pdbx_description
1 polymer ?
#
loop_
_entity_poly.entity_id
_entity_poly.type
_entity_poly.pdbx_seq_one_letter_code
_entity_poly.pdbx_strand_id
1 'polypeptide(L)'
;YAKHKHTYIYIYANLSENEPSYSAFLLVEIKQKYAMPAGILEVTVAEGRHLKDEDILGENDAYVELYLDKKYKQRTTTISNSNNPTWNQHFTFNLDKHDHEIHFHVYDSDVGGRDSIGSCKVKLKHVFDDGKFDEWVKLPANLGLTSHGEIHIIMHFKPS
;
A
#
# COMPACT_ATOMS: atom_id res chain seq x y z
N TYR A 1 4.37 -24.40 10.24
CA TYR A 1 3.41 -23.31 10.48
C TYR A 1 2.34 -23.65 11.54
N ALA A 2 1.60 -24.75 11.44
CA ALA A 2 0.59 -25.13 12.45
C ALA A 2 1.15 -25.39 13.87
N LYS A 3 2.36 -25.95 13.98
CA LYS A 3 2.99 -26.26 15.29
C LYS A 3 3.22 -25.04 16.18
N HIS A 4 3.64 -23.90 15.61
CA HIS A 4 3.91 -22.70 16.40
C HIS A 4 2.62 -22.07 16.94
N LYS A 5 1.54 -21.99 16.15
CA LYS A 5 0.22 -21.50 16.62
C LYS A 5 -0.29 -22.31 17.82
N HIS A 6 -0.15 -23.64 17.77
CA HIS A 6 -0.55 -24.52 18.88
C HIS A 6 0.25 -24.23 20.16
N THR A 7 1.58 -24.18 20.06
CA THR A 7 2.44 -23.90 21.22
C THR A 7 2.12 -22.57 21.89
N TYR A 8 1.87 -21.52 21.10
CA TYR A 8 1.48 -20.21 21.63
C TYR A 8 0.17 -20.28 22.43
N ILE A 9 -0.89 -20.86 21.85
CA ILE A 9 -2.19 -21.01 22.53
C ILE A 9 -2.07 -21.77 23.86
N TYR A 10 -1.27 -22.85 23.90
CA TYR A 10 -1.04 -23.63 25.12
C TYR A 10 -0.29 -22.86 26.21
N ILE A 11 0.70 -22.04 25.85
CA ILE A 11 1.42 -21.19 26.82
C ILE A 11 0.47 -20.15 27.42
N TYR A 12 -0.41 -19.56 26.61
CA TYR A 12 -1.34 -18.52 27.06
C TYR A 12 -2.45 -19.04 27.97
N ALA A 13 -2.99 -20.23 27.71
CA ALA A 13 -3.95 -20.87 28.60
C ALA A 13 -3.38 -21.01 30.03
N ASN A 14 -2.14 -21.53 30.14
CA ASN A 14 -1.44 -21.70 31.42
C ASN A 14 -1.06 -20.37 32.12
N LEU A 15 -0.73 -19.32 31.37
CA LEU A 15 -0.42 -18.00 31.96
C LEU A 15 -1.68 -17.29 32.48
N SER A 16 -2.82 -17.47 31.80
CA SER A 16 -4.10 -16.85 32.20
C SER A 16 -4.66 -17.36 33.53
N GLU A 17 -4.34 -18.61 33.88
CA GLU A 17 -4.75 -19.21 35.15
C GLU A 17 -3.99 -18.64 36.36
N ASN A 18 -2.79 -18.08 36.17
CA ASN A 18 -1.90 -17.69 37.27
C ASN A 18 -1.80 -16.17 37.52
N GLU A 19 -2.04 -15.31 36.51
CA GLU A 19 -1.98 -13.83 36.66
C GLU A 19 -3.07 -13.13 35.81
N PRO A 20 -4.31 -12.99 36.31
CA PRO A 20 -5.49 -12.64 35.49
C PRO A 20 -5.45 -11.24 34.86
N SER A 21 -4.83 -10.26 35.53
CA SER A 21 -4.82 -8.86 35.05
C SER A 21 -3.78 -8.63 33.95
N TYR A 22 -2.55 -9.09 34.13
CA TYR A 22 -1.50 -9.03 33.09
C TYR A 22 -1.81 -9.94 31.91
N SER A 23 -2.41 -11.12 32.16
CA SER A 23 -2.80 -12.03 31.09
C SER A 23 -3.93 -11.47 30.22
N ALA A 24 -4.92 -10.75 30.77
CA ALA A 24 -5.99 -10.15 29.98
C ALA A 24 -5.48 -9.08 29.01
N PHE A 25 -4.60 -8.17 29.44
CA PHE A 25 -3.99 -7.16 28.57
C PHE A 25 -3.13 -7.80 27.48
N LEU A 26 -2.26 -8.74 27.85
CA LEU A 26 -1.40 -9.44 26.91
C LEU A 26 -2.22 -10.27 25.92
N LEU A 27 -3.30 -10.93 26.36
CA LEU A 27 -4.23 -11.67 25.50
C LEU A 27 -4.98 -10.75 24.53
N VAL A 28 -5.34 -9.53 24.96
CA VAL A 28 -5.93 -8.52 24.06
C VAL A 28 -4.89 -8.08 23.03
N GLU A 29 -3.66 -7.76 23.41
CA GLU A 29 -2.59 -7.41 22.47
C GLU A 29 -2.28 -8.55 21.49
N ILE A 30 -2.24 -9.80 21.95
CA ILE A 30 -2.00 -10.98 21.12
C ILE A 30 -3.18 -11.24 20.22
N LYS A 31 -4.42 -11.20 20.72
CA LYS A 31 -5.60 -11.29 19.86
C LYS A 31 -5.59 -10.16 18.85
N GLN A 32 -5.26 -8.94 19.22
CA GLN A 32 -5.20 -7.83 18.25
C GLN A 32 -4.06 -8.00 17.24
N LYS A 33 -2.94 -8.62 17.64
CA LYS A 33 -1.80 -8.95 16.76
C LYS A 33 -2.06 -10.17 15.86
N TYR A 34 -2.91 -11.11 16.27
CA TYR A 34 -3.12 -12.42 15.61
C TYR A 34 -4.57 -12.73 15.21
N ALA A 35 -5.54 -11.85 15.51
CA ALA A 35 -6.94 -11.93 15.05
C ALA A 35 -7.16 -11.18 13.73
N MET A 36 -6.08 -10.82 13.04
CA MET A 36 -6.14 -10.12 11.78
C MET A 36 -6.53 -11.12 10.67
N PRO A 37 -7.51 -10.81 9.80
CA PRO A 37 -7.73 -11.52 8.56
C PRO A 37 -6.47 -11.33 7.73
N ALA A 38 -5.77 -12.45 7.57
CA ALA A 38 -5.01 -12.62 6.36
C ALA A 38 -5.98 -12.44 5.18
N GLY A 39 -5.45 -12.08 4.03
CA GLY A 39 -6.32 -11.84 2.89
C GLY A 39 -5.54 -11.38 1.69
N ILE A 40 -6.30 -11.10 0.65
CA ILE A 40 -5.77 -10.67 -0.62
C ILE A 40 -6.17 -9.21 -0.80
N LEU A 41 -5.17 -8.35 -0.94
CA LEU A 41 -5.35 -6.99 -1.43
C LEU A 41 -5.20 -7.00 -2.95
N GLU A 42 -6.25 -6.60 -3.62
CA GLU A 42 -6.27 -6.29 -5.04
C GLU A 42 -6.07 -4.79 -5.22
N VAL A 43 -5.12 -4.40 -6.07
CA VAL A 43 -4.77 -3.00 -6.34
C VAL A 43 -4.73 -2.79 -7.84
N THR A 44 -5.47 -1.80 -8.33
CA THR A 44 -5.39 -1.31 -9.70
C THR A 44 -4.84 0.10 -9.67
N VAL A 45 -3.73 0.32 -10.39
CA VAL A 45 -3.25 1.67 -10.72
C VAL A 45 -3.88 2.02 -12.06
N ALA A 46 -4.92 2.86 -12.02
CA ALA A 46 -5.77 3.13 -13.18
C ALA A 46 -5.11 4.16 -14.11
N GLU A 47 -4.95 5.38 -13.63
CA GLU A 47 -4.50 6.51 -14.45
C GLU A 47 -3.87 7.61 -13.61
N GLY A 48 -3.09 8.47 -14.25
CA GLY A 48 -2.54 9.70 -13.69
C GLY A 48 -3.12 10.91 -14.40
N ARG A 49 -3.14 12.06 -13.72
CA ARG A 49 -3.51 13.33 -14.36
C ARG A 49 -2.70 14.49 -13.83
N HIS A 50 -2.45 15.45 -14.71
CA HIS A 50 -1.70 16.68 -14.41
C HIS A 50 -0.37 16.37 -13.70
N LEU A 51 0.32 15.31 -14.14
CA LEU A 51 1.64 14.99 -13.63
C LEU A 51 2.57 16.18 -13.92
N LYS A 52 3.40 16.55 -12.95
CA LYS A 52 4.38 17.61 -13.11
C LYS A 52 5.40 17.18 -14.18
N ASP A 53 5.74 18.09 -15.08
CA ASP A 53 6.83 17.90 -16.04
C ASP A 53 8.16 17.83 -15.29
N GLU A 54 8.93 16.79 -15.59
CA GLU A 54 10.35 16.72 -15.23
C GLU A 54 11.26 17.05 -16.44
N ASP A 55 10.76 16.88 -17.67
CA ASP A 55 11.47 17.21 -18.91
C ASP A 55 11.34 18.67 -19.37
N ILE A 56 12.44 19.25 -19.87
CA ILE A 56 12.49 20.60 -20.47
C ILE A 56 11.84 20.60 -21.88
N LEU A 57 11.84 19.46 -22.57
CA LEU A 57 11.35 19.28 -23.94
C LEU A 57 10.69 17.91 -24.10
N GLY A 58 9.41 17.78 -23.72
CA GLY A 58 8.66 16.53 -23.83
C GLY A 58 7.56 16.44 -22.78
N GLU A 59 6.75 15.39 -22.84
CA GLU A 59 5.90 14.94 -21.72
C GLU A 59 6.54 13.71 -21.07
N ASN A 60 6.16 13.40 -19.83
CA ASN A 60 6.76 12.30 -19.06
C ASN A 60 6.57 10.91 -19.72
N ASP A 61 7.56 10.04 -19.59
CA ASP A 61 7.52 8.59 -19.77
C ASP A 61 7.17 7.89 -18.43
N ALA A 62 5.91 7.99 -18.02
CA ALA A 62 5.50 7.73 -16.65
C ALA A 62 5.24 6.25 -16.30
N TYR A 63 5.72 5.82 -15.13
CA TYR A 63 5.34 4.56 -14.47
C TYR A 63 5.22 4.71 -12.95
N VAL A 64 4.57 3.74 -12.30
CA VAL A 64 4.35 3.75 -10.84
C VAL A 64 4.97 2.51 -10.20
N GLU A 65 5.82 2.71 -9.20
CA GLU A 65 6.32 1.65 -8.32
C GLU A 65 5.46 1.51 -7.05
N LEU A 66 5.12 0.27 -6.72
CA LEU A 66 4.31 -0.08 -5.56
C LEU A 66 5.18 -0.69 -4.47
N TYR A 67 5.09 -0.13 -3.27
CA TYR A 67 5.79 -0.60 -2.08
C TYR A 67 4.77 -0.95 -0.99
N LEU A 68 4.86 -2.16 -0.43
CA LEU A 68 4.08 -2.55 0.74
C LEU A 68 4.98 -2.49 1.98
N ASP A 69 4.59 -1.73 2.99
CA ASP A 69 5.39 -1.49 4.21
C ASP A 69 6.85 -1.10 3.89
N LYS A 70 7.02 -0.17 2.94
CA LYS A 70 8.32 0.33 2.43
C LYS A 70 9.20 -0.72 1.72
N LYS A 71 8.68 -1.92 1.43
CA LYS A 71 9.38 -2.92 0.64
C LYS A 71 8.86 -2.88 -0.79
N TYR A 72 9.76 -2.70 -1.76
CA TYR A 72 9.44 -2.75 -3.18
C TYR A 72 8.74 -4.07 -3.50
N LYS A 73 7.70 -4.01 -4.33
CA LYS A 73 6.98 -5.18 -4.80
C LYS A 73 7.00 -5.29 -6.32
N GLN A 74 6.36 -4.34 -6.99
CA GLN A 74 6.06 -4.38 -8.42
C GLN A 74 5.98 -2.95 -8.96
N ARG A 75 5.94 -2.82 -10.28
CA ARG A 75 5.71 -1.54 -10.96
C ARG A 75 4.79 -1.70 -12.16
N THR A 76 4.18 -0.61 -12.61
CA THR A 76 3.42 -0.58 -13.87
C THR A 76 4.34 -0.65 -15.08
N THR A 77 3.76 -0.90 -16.25
CA THR A 77 4.41 -0.55 -17.52
C THR A 77 4.59 0.96 -17.63
N THR A 78 5.58 1.38 -18.41
CA THR A 78 5.78 2.78 -18.77
C THR A 78 4.77 3.19 -19.86
N ILE A 79 4.14 4.34 -19.69
CA ILE A 79 3.35 5.00 -20.73
C ILE A 79 4.14 6.22 -21.18
N SER A 80 4.55 6.22 -22.45
CA SER A 80 5.43 7.25 -22.98
C SER A 80 4.71 8.54 -23.36
N ASN A 81 5.43 9.66 -23.21
CA ASN A 81 5.02 11.00 -23.66
C ASN A 81 3.58 11.34 -23.26
N SER A 82 3.27 11.21 -21.95
CA SER A 82 1.96 11.56 -21.40
C SER A 82 2.03 12.03 -19.95
N ASN A 83 1.51 13.23 -19.70
CA ASN A 83 1.24 13.74 -18.35
C ASN A 83 -0.13 13.29 -17.78
N ASN A 84 -0.88 12.52 -18.57
CA ASN A 84 -2.16 11.94 -18.20
C ASN A 84 -2.19 10.46 -18.59
N PRO A 85 -1.25 9.64 -18.07
CA PRO A 85 -1.08 8.26 -18.50
C PRO A 85 -2.23 7.39 -18.01
N THR A 86 -2.64 6.42 -18.82
CA THR A 86 -3.58 5.36 -18.42
C THR A 86 -2.83 4.03 -18.35
N TRP A 87 -2.60 3.54 -17.14
CA TRP A 87 -1.91 2.26 -16.92
C TRP A 87 -2.88 1.08 -16.86
N ASN A 88 -4.02 1.25 -16.17
CA ASN A 88 -5.04 0.21 -15.91
C ASN A 88 -4.44 -1.15 -15.51
N GLN A 89 -3.39 -1.12 -14.67
CA GLN A 89 -2.64 -2.31 -14.33
C GLN A 89 -3.03 -2.84 -12.96
N HIS A 90 -3.31 -4.14 -12.91
CA HIS A 90 -3.78 -4.85 -11.73
C HIS A 90 -2.66 -5.61 -11.02
N PHE A 91 -2.69 -5.60 -9.69
CA PHE A 91 -1.73 -6.24 -8.80
C PHE A 91 -2.44 -6.91 -7.63
N THR A 92 -1.79 -7.93 -7.07
CA THR A 92 -2.31 -8.71 -5.96
C THR A 92 -1.24 -8.87 -4.88
N PHE A 93 -1.61 -8.64 -3.62
CA PHE A 93 -0.72 -8.77 -2.47
C PHE A 93 -1.36 -9.60 -1.36
N ASN A 94 -0.63 -10.59 -0.85
CA ASN A 94 -1.04 -11.32 0.36
C ASN A 94 -0.71 -10.47 1.59
N LEU A 95 -1.72 -10.21 2.42
CA LEU A 95 -1.58 -9.49 3.68
C LEU A 95 -1.68 -10.46 4.85
N ASP A 96 -0.86 -10.26 5.87
CA ASP A 96 -0.75 -11.11 7.05
C ASP A 96 -1.20 -10.42 8.35
N LYS A 97 -1.51 -9.11 8.28
CA LYS A 97 -2.01 -8.28 9.38
C LYS A 97 -2.94 -7.16 8.87
N HIS A 98 -3.64 -6.45 9.77
CA HIS A 98 -4.43 -5.26 9.43
C HIS A 98 -3.70 -3.92 9.53
N ASP A 99 -2.40 -3.91 9.84
CA ASP A 99 -1.64 -2.68 9.91
C ASP A 99 -0.61 -2.66 8.77
N HIS A 100 -1.06 -2.16 7.63
CA HIS A 100 -0.27 -2.04 6.42
C HIS A 100 -0.50 -0.67 5.77
N GLU A 101 0.54 -0.16 5.14
CA GLU A 101 0.45 0.96 4.21
C GLU A 101 1.07 0.57 2.87
N ILE A 102 0.44 1.03 1.79
CA ILE A 102 0.97 0.93 0.44
C ILE A 102 1.45 2.32 0.00
N HIS A 103 2.65 2.37 -0.58
CA HIS A 103 3.23 3.58 -1.14
C HIS A 103 3.30 3.43 -2.65
N PHE A 104 3.02 4.53 -3.33
CA PHE A 104 3.09 4.67 -4.77
C PHE A 104 4.10 5.74 -5.08
N HIS A 105 5.11 5.39 -5.87
CA HIS A 105 6.13 6.32 -6.34
C HIS A 105 6.02 6.44 -7.85
N VAL A 106 5.77 7.64 -8.34
CA VAL A 106 5.60 7.94 -9.76
C VAL A 106 6.92 8.48 -10.29
N TYR A 107 7.37 7.89 -11.38
CA TYR A 107 8.66 8.20 -12.01
C TYR A 107 8.49 8.47 -13.49
N ASP A 108 9.34 9.35 -14.00
CA ASP A 108 9.67 9.49 -15.41
C ASP A 108 10.79 8.50 -15.78
N SER A 109 10.79 7.97 -17.01
CA SER A 109 11.67 6.88 -17.45
C SER A 109 12.59 7.31 -18.60
N ASP A 110 13.74 7.88 -18.27
CA ASP A 110 14.70 8.37 -19.26
C ASP A 110 15.75 7.34 -19.69
N VAL A 111 16.34 7.58 -20.87
CA VAL A 111 17.41 6.75 -21.47
C VAL A 111 18.67 6.63 -20.57
N GLY A 112 18.77 7.41 -19.50
CA GLY A 112 19.89 7.38 -18.53
C GLY A 112 19.50 7.08 -17.08
N GLY A 113 18.23 6.83 -16.77
CA GLY A 113 17.80 6.68 -15.38
C GLY A 113 16.30 6.85 -15.18
N ARG A 114 15.95 7.61 -14.14
CA ARG A 114 14.57 7.96 -13.82
C ARG A 114 14.54 9.22 -12.98
N ASP A 115 13.57 10.08 -13.25
CA ASP A 115 13.29 11.25 -12.43
C ASP A 115 12.02 11.05 -11.60
N SER A 116 12.07 11.54 -10.36
CA SER A 116 10.97 11.36 -9.40
C SER A 116 9.93 12.45 -9.60
N ILE A 117 8.80 12.11 -10.21
CA ILE A 117 7.65 13.01 -10.34
C ILE A 117 7.02 13.26 -8.96
N GLY A 118 6.74 12.19 -8.19
CA GLY A 118 6.07 12.34 -6.90
C GLY A 118 5.78 11.03 -6.20
N SER A 119 5.26 11.10 -4.97
CA SER A 119 4.83 9.92 -4.25
C SER A 119 3.63 10.18 -3.35
N CYS A 120 2.85 9.15 -3.11
CA CYS A 120 1.77 9.18 -2.13
C CYS A 120 1.68 7.84 -1.39
N LYS A 121 0.90 7.80 -0.32
CA LYS A 121 0.66 6.57 0.43
C LYS A 121 -0.76 6.46 0.92
N VAL A 122 -1.25 5.24 1.01
CA VAL A 122 -2.59 4.92 1.52
C VAL A 122 -2.47 3.93 2.66
N LYS A 123 -3.05 4.27 3.82
CA LYS A 123 -3.18 3.34 4.94
C LYS A 123 -4.32 2.38 4.64
N LEU A 124 -4.06 1.08 4.72
CA LEU A 124 -5.03 0.06 4.32
C LEU A 124 -6.15 -0.16 5.35
N LYS A 125 -6.05 0.44 6.54
CA LYS A 125 -7.11 0.38 7.56
C LYS A 125 -8.49 0.73 7.00
N HIS A 126 -8.59 1.81 6.22
CA HIS A 126 -9.86 2.22 5.61
C HIS A 126 -10.36 1.21 4.57
N VAL A 127 -9.45 0.61 3.81
CA VAL A 127 -9.78 -0.43 2.81
C VAL A 127 -10.30 -1.70 3.50
N PHE A 128 -9.80 -2.03 4.68
CA PHE A 128 -10.30 -3.17 5.46
C PHE A 128 -11.68 -2.89 6.07
N ASP A 129 -11.90 -1.67 6.55
CA ASP A 129 -13.15 -1.27 7.18
C ASP A 129 -14.29 -1.15 6.13
N ASP A 130 -14.01 -0.58 4.95
CA ASP A 130 -15.01 -0.31 3.89
C ASP A 130 -15.05 -1.38 2.78
N GLY A 131 -14.06 -2.28 2.73
CA GLY A 131 -13.91 -3.34 1.72
C GLY A 131 -13.46 -2.85 0.33
N LYS A 132 -13.44 -1.53 0.09
CA LYS A 132 -13.01 -0.92 -1.16
C LYS A 132 -12.38 0.45 -0.95
N PHE A 133 -11.61 0.89 -1.94
CA PHE A 133 -11.06 2.23 -2.07
C PHE A 133 -11.01 2.57 -3.55
N ASP A 134 -11.49 3.74 -3.94
CA ASP A 134 -11.57 4.15 -5.34
C ASP A 134 -11.50 5.68 -5.37
N GLU A 135 -10.27 6.21 -5.38
CA GLU A 135 -10.03 7.62 -5.14
C GLU A 135 -8.86 8.17 -5.96
N TRP A 136 -8.96 9.46 -6.31
CA TRP A 136 -7.83 10.25 -6.79
C TRP A 136 -6.96 10.66 -5.61
N VAL A 137 -5.68 10.25 -5.63
CA VAL A 137 -4.71 10.55 -4.58
C VAL A 137 -3.69 11.54 -5.10
N LYS A 138 -3.58 12.68 -4.41
CA LYS A 138 -2.60 13.73 -4.73
C LYS A 138 -1.17 13.28 -4.45
N LEU A 139 -0.25 13.70 -5.32
CA LEU A 139 1.19 13.64 -5.12
C LEU A 139 1.65 14.94 -4.43
N PRO A 140 1.87 14.96 -3.10
CA PRO A 140 2.15 16.21 -2.40
C PRO A 140 3.49 16.81 -2.82
N ALA A 141 3.50 18.12 -3.05
CA ALA A 141 4.73 18.87 -3.26
C ALA A 141 5.31 19.34 -1.90
N ASN A 142 6.62 19.56 -1.86
CA ASN A 142 7.26 20.23 -0.73
C ASN A 142 7.07 21.76 -0.82
N LEU A 143 7.14 22.46 0.32
CA LEU A 143 7.34 23.93 0.38
C LEU A 143 6.26 24.81 -0.29
N GLY A 144 4.97 24.55 -0.03
CA GLY A 144 3.89 25.50 -0.34
C GLY A 144 3.46 25.57 -1.82
N LEU A 145 3.96 24.67 -2.66
CA LEU A 145 3.51 24.48 -4.04
C LEU A 145 2.25 23.60 -4.11
N THR A 146 1.47 23.77 -5.18
CA THR A 146 0.37 22.87 -5.55
C THR A 146 0.95 21.54 -6.05
N SER A 147 0.33 20.40 -5.67
CA SER A 147 0.75 19.00 -5.93
C SER A 147 1.43 18.71 -7.28
N HIS A 148 2.29 17.69 -7.33
CA HIS A 148 2.94 17.18 -8.56
C HIS A 148 2.02 16.30 -9.44
N GLY A 149 0.70 16.53 -9.37
CA GLY A 149 -0.33 15.73 -10.02
C GLY A 149 -1.07 14.78 -9.08
N GLU A 150 -1.90 13.92 -9.67
CA GLU A 150 -2.75 12.95 -8.96
C GLU A 150 -2.73 11.60 -9.69
N ILE A 151 -2.88 10.51 -8.94
CA ILE A 151 -3.08 9.16 -9.48
C ILE A 151 -4.40 8.56 -8.97
N HIS A 152 -5.12 7.88 -9.83
CA HIS A 152 -6.34 7.17 -9.51
C HIS A 152 -6.03 5.73 -9.09
N ILE A 153 -6.40 5.39 -7.86
CA ILE A 153 -6.10 4.11 -7.25
C ILE A 153 -7.41 3.44 -6.86
N ILE A 154 -7.57 2.19 -7.30
CA ILE A 154 -8.69 1.32 -6.94
C ILE A 154 -8.13 0.14 -6.14
N MET A 155 -8.71 -0.15 -4.98
CA MET A 155 -8.33 -1.30 -4.17
C MET A 155 -9.55 -2.04 -3.63
N HIS A 156 -9.41 -3.35 -3.53
CA HIS A 156 -10.38 -4.24 -2.91
C HIS A 156 -9.67 -5.19 -1.97
N PHE A 157 -10.20 -5.38 -0.76
CA PHE A 157 -9.67 -6.36 0.17
C PHE A 157 -10.60 -7.57 0.28
N LYS A 158 -10.02 -8.76 0.13
CA LYS A 158 -10.69 -10.05 0.27
C LYS A 158 -10.15 -10.77 1.50
N PRO A 159 -10.88 -10.80 2.62
CA PRO A 159 -10.49 -11.57 3.80
C PRO A 159 -10.38 -13.07 3.49
N SER A 160 -9.41 -13.76 4.10
CA SER A 160 -9.24 -15.22 4.04
C SER A 160 -10.02 -15.95 5.12
#